data_AF-A0A257VTI6-F1
#
_entry.id   AF-A0A257VTI6-F1
#
_cell.length_a   1.000
_cell.length_b   1.000
_cell.length_c   1.000
_cell.angle_alpha   90.00
_cell.angle_beta   90.00
_cell.angle_gamma   90.00
#
_symmetry.space_group_name_H-M   'P 1'
#
loop_
_entity.id
_entity.type
_entity.pdbx_description
1 polymer ?
#
loop_
_entity_poly.entity_id
_entity_poly.type
_entity_poly.pdbx_seq_one_letter_code
_entity_poly.pdbx_strand_id
1 'polypeptide(L)'
;MAVSQIFPGRISNSLGSQRILDAVSQNQNAINLLQTQLATGKKFLLPSEAPTAATQTLVLQKLDERRAAFQQSVQTNQGFLATADQSLAAVSDAISQARGLAQAAAGDQITPQEREGLALEIDGLIRSVIQAGNTQYAGRYLFAGTATDTAPFEQAAGGLVRYKGNTQVISGFADFGLLLETGVDGGNGLAAITDPISSDLNPALTLDTRLSDLYSGTGVQLSQIRVTLDDGTNQVDKVIDLSSAKTIQDIKTRLENAFATEAVTLTVDIDPGSGNGLRLTPSAGTVQVRDLESGRTALQLGIVSTASATINGTDLDPAVTLSTPVASLNNNAGIGA
;
A
#
# COMPACT_ATOMS: atom_id res chain seq x y z
N MET A 1 7.98 -112.61 36.60
CA MET A 1 8.48 -111.50 35.79
C MET A 1 8.69 -110.31 36.70
N ALA A 2 9.94 -109.99 37.04
CA ALA A 2 10.29 -108.80 37.81
C ALA A 2 11.03 -107.85 36.85
N VAL A 3 10.40 -106.73 36.55
CA VAL A 3 10.96 -105.69 35.69
C VAL A 3 12.07 -104.98 36.49
N SER A 4 13.30 -105.11 36.01
CA SER A 4 14.48 -104.44 36.58
C SER A 4 14.32 -102.92 36.45
N GLN A 5 14.37 -102.22 37.58
CA GLN A 5 14.40 -100.76 37.62
C GLN A 5 15.77 -100.28 37.12
N ILE A 6 15.75 -99.46 36.07
CA ILE A 6 16.95 -98.77 35.58
C ILE A 6 17.31 -97.72 36.63
N PHE A 7 18.45 -97.90 37.31
CA PHE A 7 19.01 -96.90 38.22
C PHE A 7 19.25 -95.59 37.44
N PRO A 8 18.79 -94.42 37.92
CA PRO A 8 19.24 -93.16 37.37
C PRO A 8 20.75 -93.08 37.63
N GLY A 9 21.54 -93.04 36.57
CA GLY A 9 23.00 -92.96 36.65
C GLY A 9 23.43 -91.81 37.56
N ARG A 10 24.48 -92.05 38.35
CA ARG A 10 25.11 -91.02 39.20
C ARG A 10 25.37 -89.78 38.35
N ILE A 11 24.62 -88.71 38.60
CA ILE A 11 24.94 -87.38 38.10
C ILE A 11 26.34 -87.04 38.63
N SER A 12 27.29 -86.81 37.72
CA SER A 12 28.66 -86.46 38.09
C SER A 12 28.64 -85.22 38.98
N ASN A 13 29.40 -85.22 40.08
CA ASN A 13 29.52 -84.06 40.99
C ASN A 13 29.89 -82.78 40.21
N SER A 14 30.69 -82.93 39.15
CA SER A 14 31.02 -81.86 38.21
C SER A 14 29.80 -81.26 37.49
N LEU A 15 28.83 -82.08 37.10
CA LEU A 15 27.59 -81.64 36.43
C LEU A 15 26.66 -80.91 37.40
N GLY A 16 26.64 -81.31 38.68
CA GLY A 16 25.91 -80.61 39.74
C GLY A 16 26.50 -79.22 40.02
N SER A 17 27.82 -79.13 40.20
CA SER A 17 28.49 -77.84 40.40
C SER A 17 28.38 -76.91 39.18
N GLN A 18 28.47 -77.43 37.96
CA GLN A 18 28.28 -76.64 36.73
C GLN A 18 26.87 -76.03 36.66
N ARG A 19 25.82 -76.82 36.92
CA ARG A 19 24.43 -76.32 36.94
C ARG A 19 24.21 -75.22 37.99
N ILE A 20 24.86 -75.31 39.15
CA ILE A 20 24.78 -74.30 40.20
C ILE A 20 25.49 -73.01 39.75
N LEU A 21 26.69 -73.12 39.16
CA LEU A 21 27.41 -71.97 38.64
C LEU A 21 26.65 -71.28 37.49
N ASP A 22 26.04 -72.06 36.59
CA ASP A 22 25.18 -71.52 35.52
C ASP A 22 23.96 -70.80 36.10
N ALA A 23 23.31 -71.39 37.12
CA ALA A 23 22.17 -70.76 37.79
C ALA A 23 22.56 -69.47 38.53
N VAL A 24 23.72 -69.44 39.19
CA VAL A 24 24.24 -68.24 39.87
C VAL A 24 24.57 -67.15 38.84
N SER A 25 25.21 -67.51 37.72
CA SER A 25 25.50 -66.56 36.64
C SER A 25 24.23 -65.99 36.01
N GLN A 26 23.21 -66.82 35.76
CA GLN A 26 21.90 -66.37 35.27
C GLN A 26 21.22 -65.40 36.25
N ASN A 27 21.25 -65.70 37.55
CA ASN A 27 20.68 -64.82 38.57
C ASN A 27 21.43 -63.48 38.69
N GLN A 28 22.76 -63.50 38.63
CA GLN A 28 23.55 -62.26 38.64
C GLN A 28 23.22 -61.37 37.43
N ASN A 29 23.07 -61.96 36.25
CA ASN A 29 22.66 -61.23 35.04
C ASN A 29 21.24 -60.65 35.17
N ALA A 30 20.29 -61.42 35.72
CA ALA A 30 18.92 -60.95 35.96
C ALA A 30 18.88 -59.79 36.97
N ILE A 31 19.67 -59.87 38.04
CA ILE A 31 19.77 -58.79 39.03
C ILE A 31 20.38 -57.53 38.40
N ASN A 32 21.46 -57.65 37.63
CA ASN A 32 22.08 -56.52 36.94
C ASN A 32 21.12 -55.85 35.96
N LEU A 33 20.32 -56.64 35.23
CA LEU A 33 19.28 -56.12 34.33
C LEU A 33 18.21 -55.34 35.12
N LEU A 34 17.68 -55.92 36.20
CA LEU A 34 16.68 -55.26 37.05
C LEU A 34 17.21 -53.98 37.69
N GLN A 35 18.47 -53.98 38.16
CA GLN A 35 19.11 -52.77 38.66
C GLN A 35 19.22 -51.69 37.58
N THR A 36 19.53 -52.06 36.34
CA THR A 36 19.59 -51.13 35.21
C THR A 36 18.20 -50.60 34.84
N GLN A 37 17.18 -51.45 34.84
CA GLN A 37 15.78 -51.04 34.60
C GLN A 37 15.27 -50.13 35.71
N LEU A 38 15.62 -50.40 36.97
CA LEU A 38 15.28 -49.55 38.11
C LEU A 38 15.99 -48.18 38.02
N ALA A 39 17.27 -48.17 37.67
CA ALA A 39 18.05 -46.94 37.52
C ALA A 39 17.58 -46.07 36.35
N THR A 40 17.16 -46.68 35.24
CA THR A 40 16.68 -45.96 34.05
C THR A 40 15.18 -45.70 34.04
N GLY A 41 14.41 -46.38 34.89
CA GLY A 41 12.94 -46.40 34.87
C GLY A 41 12.34 -47.06 33.62
N LYS A 42 13.15 -47.70 32.76
CA LYS A 42 12.70 -48.31 31.50
C LYS A 42 12.49 -49.80 31.67
N LYS A 43 11.32 -50.29 31.26
CA LYS A 43 10.99 -51.72 31.28
C LYS A 43 11.78 -52.54 30.24
N PHE A 44 12.13 -51.93 29.12
CA PHE A 44 12.93 -52.53 28.05
C PHE A 44 14.06 -51.58 27.67
N LEU A 45 15.28 -52.10 27.57
CA LEU A 45 16.50 -51.35 27.29
C LEU A 45 16.93 -51.52 25.84
N LEU A 46 16.72 -52.71 25.27
CA LEU A 46 17.06 -53.03 23.88
C LEU A 46 15.80 -53.31 23.06
N PRO A 47 15.73 -52.87 21.79
CA PRO A 47 14.63 -53.22 20.89
C PRO A 47 14.44 -54.75 20.70
N SER A 48 15.50 -55.53 20.87
CA SER A 48 15.47 -56.99 20.79
C SER A 48 14.73 -57.67 21.94
N GLU A 49 14.57 -57.01 23.10
CA GLU A 49 13.90 -57.58 24.28
C GLU A 49 12.37 -57.61 24.10
N ALA A 50 11.82 -56.65 23.36
CA ALA A 50 10.40 -56.57 23.06
C ALA A 50 10.17 -55.79 21.74
N PRO A 51 10.33 -56.44 20.57
CA PRO A 51 10.27 -55.75 19.27
C PRO A 51 8.95 -55.02 19.04
N THR A 52 7.81 -55.57 19.47
CA THR A 52 6.49 -54.93 19.35
C THR A 52 6.34 -53.70 20.24
N ALA A 53 6.88 -53.74 21.47
CA ALA A 53 6.84 -52.59 22.36
C ALA A 53 7.80 -51.49 21.85
N ALA A 54 8.97 -51.88 21.36
CA ALA A 54 9.96 -50.97 20.79
C ALA A 54 9.42 -50.21 19.57
N THR A 55 8.70 -50.87 18.65
CA THR A 55 8.08 -50.19 17.50
C THR A 55 7.02 -49.19 17.94
N GLN A 56 6.16 -49.55 18.90
CA GLN A 56 5.17 -48.61 19.46
C GLN A 56 5.85 -47.41 20.14
N THR A 57 6.89 -47.64 20.94
CA THR A 57 7.66 -46.55 21.57
C THR A 57 8.28 -45.63 20.53
N LEU A 58 8.86 -46.15 19.46
CA LEU A 58 9.43 -45.33 18.38
C LEU A 58 8.36 -44.48 17.67
N VAL A 59 7.16 -45.02 17.45
CA VAL A 59 6.04 -44.26 16.88
C VAL A 59 5.61 -43.14 17.83
N LEU A 60 5.50 -43.42 19.13
CA LEU A 60 5.16 -42.42 20.14
C LEU A 60 6.23 -41.33 20.27
N GLN A 61 7.51 -41.71 20.26
CA GLN A 61 8.63 -40.74 20.28
C GLN A 61 8.58 -39.81 19.07
N LYS A 62 8.38 -40.36 17.86
CA LYS A 62 8.20 -39.54 16.65
C LYS A 62 6.98 -38.62 16.74
N LEU A 63 5.89 -39.09 17.35
CA LEU A 63 4.68 -38.30 17.57
C LEU A 63 4.97 -37.14 18.54
N ASP A 64 5.69 -37.39 19.63
CA ASP A 64 6.06 -36.37 20.62
C ASP A 64 7.03 -35.32 20.03
N GLU A 65 8.06 -35.75 19.30
CA GLU A 65 8.98 -34.85 18.59
C GLU A 65 8.22 -33.95 17.60
N ARG A 66 7.28 -34.53 16.85
CA ARG A 66 6.46 -33.77 15.90
C ARG A 66 5.50 -32.79 16.59
N ARG A 67 4.91 -33.17 17.73
CA ARG A 67 4.11 -32.26 18.56
C ARG A 67 4.94 -31.10 19.11
N ALA A 68 6.16 -31.37 19.59
CA ALA A 68 7.06 -30.32 20.06
C ALA A 68 7.40 -29.32 18.95
N ALA A 69 7.64 -29.81 17.72
CA ALA A 69 7.84 -28.95 16.56
C ALA A 69 6.62 -28.07 16.26
N PHE A 70 5.40 -28.63 16.31
CA PHE A 70 4.17 -27.85 16.12
C PHE A 70 3.98 -26.79 17.21
N GLN A 71 4.23 -27.12 18.48
CA GLN A 71 4.16 -26.15 19.58
C GLN A 71 5.13 -24.99 19.35
N GLN A 72 6.35 -25.26 18.90
CA GLN A 72 7.32 -24.22 18.57
C GLN A 72 6.85 -23.35 17.39
N SER A 73 6.28 -23.97 16.35
CA SER A 73 5.71 -23.22 15.21
C SER A 73 4.54 -22.34 15.64
N VAL A 74 3.63 -22.83 16.48
CA VAL A 74 2.50 -22.06 17.01
C VAL A 74 2.99 -20.87 17.84
N GLN A 75 3.95 -21.07 18.74
CA GLN A 75 4.51 -19.97 19.54
C GLN A 75 5.18 -18.91 18.66
N THR A 76 5.92 -19.34 17.63
CA THR A 76 6.56 -18.41 16.67
C THR A 76 5.50 -17.62 15.89
N ASN A 77 4.43 -18.29 15.43
CA ASN A 77 3.33 -17.64 14.72
C ASN A 77 2.55 -16.68 15.62
N GLN A 78 2.33 -17.03 16.90
CA GLN A 78 1.69 -16.12 17.86
C GLN A 78 2.53 -14.86 18.07
N GLY A 79 3.85 -14.99 18.23
CA GLY A 79 4.73 -13.83 18.35
C GLY A 79 4.77 -12.97 17.09
N PHE A 80 4.77 -13.61 15.91
CA PHE A 80 4.66 -12.94 14.62
C PHE A 80 3.37 -12.12 14.52
N LEU A 81 2.22 -12.73 14.80
CA LEU A 81 0.91 -12.09 14.74
C LEU A 81 0.76 -10.97 15.78
N ALA A 82 1.26 -11.16 17.01
CA ALA A 82 1.23 -10.13 18.04
C ALA A 82 2.06 -8.90 17.64
N THR A 83 3.22 -9.10 17.01
CA THR A 83 4.06 -8.00 16.51
C THR A 83 3.40 -7.30 15.32
N ALA A 84 2.75 -8.06 14.44
CA ALA A 84 1.99 -7.50 13.33
C ALA A 84 0.82 -6.64 13.83
N ASP A 85 0.04 -7.13 14.80
CA ASP A 85 -1.08 -6.41 15.40
C ASP A 85 -0.62 -5.11 16.09
N GLN A 86 0.47 -5.16 16.87
CA GLN A 86 1.06 -3.96 17.46
C GLN A 86 1.50 -2.93 16.40
N SER A 87 2.07 -3.40 15.29
CA SER A 87 2.49 -2.52 14.19
C SER A 87 1.28 -1.90 13.49
N LEU A 88 0.20 -2.66 13.26
CA LEU A 88 -1.05 -2.17 12.68
C LEU A 88 -1.75 -1.16 13.60
N ALA A 89 -1.74 -1.39 14.91
CA ALA A 89 -2.27 -0.42 15.89
C ALA A 89 -1.52 0.92 15.81
N ALA A 90 -0.18 0.89 15.75
CA ALA A 90 0.63 2.09 15.60
C ALA A 90 0.34 2.84 14.29
N VAL A 91 0.10 2.12 13.19
CA VAL A 91 -0.33 2.71 11.91
C VAL A 91 -1.71 3.36 12.03
N SER A 92 -2.68 2.67 12.64
CA SER A 92 -4.04 3.18 12.84
C SER A 92 -4.05 4.48 13.67
N ASP A 93 -3.24 4.54 14.72
CA ASP A 93 -3.09 5.72 15.56
C ASP A 93 -2.47 6.89 14.78
N ALA A 94 -1.41 6.63 14.00
CA ALA A 94 -0.76 7.64 13.16
C ALA A 94 -1.71 8.20 12.08
N ILE A 95 -2.51 7.34 11.44
CA ILE A 95 -3.52 7.77 10.45
C ILE A 95 -4.60 8.62 11.12
N SER A 96 -5.06 8.22 12.31
CA SER A 96 -6.07 8.97 13.06
C SER A 96 -5.57 10.37 13.45
N GLN A 97 -4.31 10.48 13.88
CA GLN A 97 -3.66 11.77 14.16
C GLN A 97 -3.51 12.61 12.90
N ALA A 98 -3.01 12.02 11.80
CA ALA A 98 -2.84 12.72 10.53
C ALA A 98 -4.18 13.27 10.00
N ARG A 99 -5.27 12.51 10.14
CA ARG A 99 -6.62 12.97 9.80
C ARG A 99 -7.06 14.17 10.65
N GLY A 100 -6.78 14.15 11.95
CA GLY A 100 -7.06 15.27 12.84
C GLY A 100 -6.29 16.54 12.46
N LEU A 101 -5.00 16.41 12.16
CA LEU A 101 -4.16 17.52 11.69
C LEU A 101 -4.61 18.05 10.33
N ALA A 102 -5.00 17.16 9.40
CA ALA A 102 -5.51 17.56 8.10
C ALA A 102 -6.85 18.31 8.21
N GLN A 103 -7.75 17.89 9.10
CA GLN A 103 -9.00 18.60 9.38
C GLN A 103 -8.74 19.96 10.01
N ALA A 104 -7.78 20.05 10.94
CA ALA A 104 -7.37 21.34 11.50
C ALA A 104 -6.83 22.26 10.39
N ALA A 105 -5.93 21.74 9.55
CA ALA A 105 -5.35 22.47 8.42
C ALA A 105 -6.40 22.96 7.40
N ALA A 106 -7.53 22.25 7.25
CA ALA A 106 -8.60 22.64 6.33
C ALA A 106 -9.42 23.86 6.79
N GLY A 107 -9.25 24.32 8.04
CA GLY A 107 -9.94 25.52 8.55
C GLY A 107 -9.44 26.83 7.91
N ASP A 108 -10.37 27.74 7.63
CA ASP A 108 -10.09 29.04 6.98
C ASP A 108 -9.29 30.04 7.84
N GLN A 109 -9.16 29.78 9.15
CA GLN A 109 -8.51 30.68 10.10
C GLN A 109 -7.00 30.42 10.29
N ILE A 110 -6.41 29.48 9.55
CA ILE A 110 -5.00 29.09 9.69
C ILE A 110 -4.08 29.89 8.78
N THR A 111 -3.00 30.43 9.34
CA THR A 111 -1.98 31.16 8.58
C THR A 111 -1.15 30.22 7.69
N PRO A 112 -0.55 30.72 6.59
CA PRO A 112 0.32 29.91 5.73
C PRO A 112 1.48 29.24 6.49
N GLN A 113 2.08 29.93 7.46
CA GLN A 113 3.18 29.41 8.28
C GLN A 113 2.74 28.28 9.21
N GLU A 114 1.56 28.40 9.82
CA GLU A 114 0.98 27.32 10.65
C GLU A 114 0.63 26.09 9.80
N ARG A 115 0.12 26.30 8.59
CA ARG A 115 -0.16 25.23 7.62
C ARG A 115 1.10 24.46 7.22
N GLU A 116 2.21 25.16 7.02
CA GLU A 116 3.52 24.55 6.75
C GLU A 116 4.03 23.71 7.93
N GLY A 117 3.84 24.21 9.17
CA GLY A 117 4.17 23.46 10.38
C GLY A 117 3.37 22.16 10.52
N LEU A 118 2.05 22.21 10.27
CA LEU A 118 1.18 21.03 10.26
C LEU A 118 1.56 20.03 9.16
N ALA A 119 1.96 20.51 7.99
CA ALA A 119 2.42 19.65 6.89
C ALA A 119 3.69 18.87 7.27
N LEU A 120 4.64 19.50 7.99
CA LEU A 120 5.84 18.82 8.50
C LEU A 120 5.51 17.74 9.54
N GLU A 121 4.50 17.98 10.39
CA GLU A 121 4.05 17.00 11.37
C GLU A 121 3.40 15.79 10.69
N ILE A 122 2.55 16.03 9.68
CA ILE A 122 1.96 14.97 8.84
C ILE A 122 3.06 14.18 8.12
N ASP A 123 4.09 14.83 7.58
CA ASP A 123 5.22 14.13 6.94
C ASP A 123 5.98 13.25 7.94
N GLY A 124 6.13 13.71 9.19
CA GLY A 124 6.66 12.89 10.29
C GLY A 124 5.82 11.65 10.57
N LEU A 125 4.49 11.79 10.61
CA LEU A 125 3.56 10.66 10.79
C LEU A 125 3.64 9.66 9.61
N ILE A 126 3.75 10.15 8.37
CA ILE A 126 3.93 9.30 7.18
C ILE A 126 5.21 8.45 7.33
N ARG A 127 6.32 9.06 7.74
CA ARG A 127 7.57 8.31 7.98
C ARG A 127 7.41 7.27 9.09
N SER A 128 6.67 7.58 10.15
CA SER A 128 6.36 6.63 11.23
C SER A 128 5.57 5.43 10.71
N VAL A 129 4.56 5.66 9.86
CA VAL A 129 3.78 4.59 9.21
C VAL A 129 4.66 3.71 8.33
N ILE A 130 5.56 4.32 7.53
CA ILE A 130 6.51 3.57 6.69
C ILE A 130 7.45 2.70 7.56
N GLN A 131 7.92 3.23 8.68
CA GLN A 131 8.76 2.47 9.62
C GLN A 131 7.99 1.31 10.26
N ALA A 132 6.75 1.54 10.70
CA ALA A 132 5.89 0.50 11.25
C ALA A 132 5.59 -0.61 10.21
N GLY A 133 5.35 -0.23 8.95
CA GLY A 133 5.19 -1.17 7.83
C GLY A 133 6.45 -1.96 7.48
N ASN A 134 7.63 -1.48 7.87
CA ASN A 134 8.91 -2.16 7.69
C ASN A 134 9.38 -2.94 8.93
N THR A 135 8.49 -3.17 9.90
CA THR A 135 8.81 -3.94 11.11
C THR A 135 9.17 -5.40 10.78
N GLN A 136 10.15 -5.93 11.50
CA GLN A 136 10.64 -7.30 11.33
C GLN A 136 10.35 -8.14 12.57
N TYR A 137 10.08 -9.43 12.36
CA TYR A 137 10.04 -10.43 13.41
C TYR A 137 10.91 -11.63 13.02
N ALA A 138 11.84 -12.02 13.91
CA ALA A 138 12.80 -13.10 13.66
C ALA A 138 13.56 -12.97 12.32
N GLY A 139 13.92 -11.74 11.93
CA GLY A 139 14.65 -11.43 10.69
C GLY A 139 13.81 -11.43 9.42
N ARG A 140 12.48 -11.52 9.53
CA ARG A 140 11.53 -11.50 8.40
C ARG A 140 10.65 -10.26 8.48
N TYR A 141 10.47 -9.57 7.37
CA TYR A 141 9.53 -8.45 7.29
C TYR A 141 8.08 -8.96 7.43
N LEU A 142 7.31 -8.31 8.30
CA LEU A 142 5.95 -8.73 8.64
C LEU A 142 4.97 -8.56 7.48
N PHE A 143 5.08 -7.44 6.76
CA PHE A 143 4.10 -7.02 5.75
C PHE A 143 4.57 -7.21 4.31
N ALA A 144 5.62 -8.01 4.07
CA ALA A 144 6.18 -8.24 2.73
C ALA A 144 5.55 -9.43 1.99
N GLY A 145 4.56 -10.09 2.58
CA GLY A 145 4.00 -11.34 2.07
C GLY A 145 5.03 -12.48 2.15
N THR A 146 5.24 -13.22 1.05
CA THR A 146 6.28 -14.26 0.97
C THR A 146 7.69 -13.72 0.69
N ALA A 147 7.82 -12.44 0.34
CA ALA A 147 9.12 -11.78 0.08
C ALA A 147 9.75 -11.24 1.38
N THR A 148 10.02 -12.12 2.34
CA THR A 148 10.41 -11.74 3.71
C THR A 148 11.80 -11.13 3.85
N ASP A 149 12.64 -11.20 2.81
CA ASP A 149 14.05 -10.79 2.85
C ASP A 149 14.26 -9.34 2.37
N THR A 150 13.22 -8.70 1.83
CA THR A 150 13.29 -7.34 1.29
C THR A 150 12.33 -6.41 2.03
N ALA A 151 12.76 -5.19 2.32
CA ALA A 151 11.91 -4.18 2.92
C ALA A 151 10.66 -3.92 2.05
N PRO A 152 9.45 -4.07 2.59
CA PRO A 152 8.22 -3.93 1.80
C PRO A 152 7.94 -2.49 1.37
N PHE A 153 8.27 -1.49 2.19
CA PHE A 153 7.98 -0.09 1.90
C PHE A 153 9.26 0.71 1.68
N GLU A 154 9.36 1.34 0.50
CA GLU A 154 10.47 2.23 0.16
C GLU A 154 9.91 3.60 -0.25
N GLN A 155 10.47 4.67 0.32
CA GLN A 155 10.11 6.03 -0.09
C GLN A 155 10.76 6.35 -1.45
N ALA A 156 9.94 6.63 -2.45
CA ALA A 156 10.35 7.05 -3.78
C ALA A 156 10.41 8.59 -3.88
N ALA A 157 11.04 9.09 -4.94
CA ALA A 157 11.11 10.53 -5.20
C ALA A 157 9.70 11.14 -5.37
N GLY A 158 9.48 12.33 -4.81
CA GLY A 158 8.20 13.05 -4.90
C GLY A 158 7.20 12.75 -3.77
N GLY A 159 7.61 12.05 -2.70
CA GLY A 159 6.72 11.73 -1.57
C GLY A 159 5.88 10.47 -1.76
N LEU A 160 6.07 9.75 -2.87
CA LEU A 160 5.41 8.48 -3.13
C LEU A 160 6.07 7.35 -2.33
N VAL A 161 5.28 6.38 -1.86
CA VAL A 161 5.79 5.16 -1.22
C VAL A 161 5.57 4.00 -2.17
N ARG A 162 6.65 3.27 -2.51
CA ARG A 162 6.59 2.09 -3.35
C ARG A 162 6.54 0.84 -2.48
N TYR A 163 5.49 0.05 -2.65
CA TYR A 163 5.40 -1.30 -2.09
C TYR A 163 6.13 -2.29 -3.00
N LYS A 164 7.09 -3.04 -2.42
CA LYS A 164 7.89 -4.09 -3.08
C LYS A 164 7.56 -5.50 -2.60
N GLY A 165 6.60 -5.65 -1.69
CA GLY A 165 6.13 -6.95 -1.23
C GLY A 165 5.20 -7.62 -2.25
N ASN A 166 4.71 -8.81 -1.90
CA ASN A 166 3.68 -9.50 -2.66
C ASN A 166 2.40 -9.69 -1.83
N THR A 167 1.34 -10.17 -2.48
CA THR A 167 0.02 -10.45 -1.88
C THR A 167 -0.13 -11.89 -1.42
N GLN A 168 0.96 -12.68 -1.46
CA GLN A 168 0.92 -14.07 -1.02
C GLN A 168 1.14 -14.14 0.49
N VAL A 169 0.30 -14.90 1.17
CA VAL A 169 0.41 -15.12 2.62
C VAL A 169 1.26 -16.34 2.92
N ILE A 170 2.00 -16.27 4.03
CA ILE A 170 2.74 -17.41 4.55
C ILE A 170 1.77 -18.30 5.32
N SER A 171 1.89 -19.61 5.13
CA SER A 171 1.11 -20.60 5.88
C SER A 171 2.01 -21.47 6.76
N GLY A 172 1.56 -21.78 7.97
CA GLY A 172 2.24 -22.63 8.94
C GLY A 172 1.36 -23.78 9.40
N PHE A 173 1.97 -24.94 9.66
CA PHE A 173 1.26 -26.08 10.25
C PHE A 173 1.05 -25.85 11.75
N ALA A 174 -0.21 -25.89 12.19
CA ALA A 174 -0.58 -25.82 13.61
C ALA A 174 -0.81 -27.20 14.23
N ASP A 175 -1.15 -28.19 13.40
CA ASP A 175 -1.33 -29.59 13.82
C ASP A 175 -1.19 -30.53 12.61
N PHE A 176 -1.36 -31.84 12.83
CA PHE A 176 -1.38 -32.88 11.81
C PHE A 176 -2.39 -32.57 10.70
N GLY A 177 -1.88 -32.08 9.56
CA GLY A 177 -2.71 -31.76 8.38
C GLY A 177 -3.48 -30.46 8.50
N LEU A 178 -3.26 -29.68 9.56
CA LEU A 178 -3.90 -28.38 9.76
C LEU A 178 -2.90 -27.27 9.39
N LEU A 179 -3.08 -26.75 8.18
CA LEU A 179 -2.33 -25.60 7.67
C LEU A 179 -3.16 -24.34 7.93
N LEU A 180 -2.60 -23.37 8.67
CA LEU A 180 -3.21 -22.06 8.86
C LEU A 180 -2.41 -21.01 8.10
N GLU A 181 -3.12 -20.06 7.50
CA GLU A 181 -2.53 -18.83 7.01
C GLU A 181 -2.18 -17.96 8.21
N THR A 182 -0.91 -17.56 8.32
CA THR A 182 -0.39 -16.76 9.42
C THR A 182 0.31 -15.49 8.95
N GLY A 183 0.40 -15.28 7.63
CA GLY A 183 0.91 -14.04 7.03
C GLY A 183 -0.15 -12.97 6.93
N VAL A 184 0.27 -11.71 7.13
CA VAL A 184 -0.51 -10.51 6.78
C VAL A 184 0.19 -9.88 5.58
N ASP A 185 -0.52 -9.68 4.47
CA ASP A 185 0.04 -9.01 3.31
C ASP A 185 -0.10 -7.48 3.47
N GLY A 186 0.97 -6.73 3.19
CA GLY A 186 0.92 -5.26 3.20
C GLY A 186 -0.02 -4.71 2.13
N GLY A 187 -0.25 -5.47 1.05
CA GLY A 187 -1.16 -5.13 -0.03
C GLY A 187 -2.60 -4.91 0.46
N ASN A 188 -3.20 -5.90 1.11
CA ASN A 188 -4.56 -5.78 1.66
C ASN A 188 -4.60 -5.23 3.09
N GLY A 189 -3.64 -5.61 3.95
CA GLY A 189 -3.63 -5.23 5.36
C GLY A 189 -3.32 -3.75 5.63
N LEU A 190 -2.49 -3.14 4.78
CA LEU A 190 -2.13 -1.71 4.85
C LEU A 190 -2.66 -0.92 3.66
N ALA A 191 -3.47 -1.54 2.80
CA ALA A 191 -3.89 -0.97 1.52
C ALA A 191 -2.70 -0.40 0.71
N ALA A 192 -1.51 -1.02 0.80
CA ALA A 192 -0.29 -0.49 0.20
C ALA A 192 -0.34 -0.40 -1.33
N ILE A 193 -1.29 -1.10 -1.93
CA ILE A 193 -1.63 -1.04 -3.35
C ILE A 193 -2.95 -0.26 -3.43
N THR A 194 -2.87 1.07 -3.34
CA THR A 194 -4.00 1.93 -3.66
C THR A 194 -4.02 2.18 -5.16
N ASP A 195 -5.20 2.23 -5.77
CA ASP A 195 -5.35 3.03 -6.98
C ASP A 195 -4.88 4.46 -6.65
N PRO A 196 -4.11 5.13 -7.52
CA PRO A 196 -3.71 6.50 -7.27
C PRO A 196 -4.97 7.30 -6.93
N ILE A 197 -4.95 8.04 -5.81
CA ILE A 197 -5.94 9.11 -5.55
C ILE A 197 -5.61 10.28 -6.48
N SER A 198 -5.52 9.99 -7.78
CA SER A 198 -5.30 10.92 -8.87
C SER A 198 -6.54 10.94 -9.76
N SER A 199 -7.73 10.71 -9.20
CA SER A 199 -8.91 11.33 -9.78
C SER A 199 -8.56 12.80 -9.81
N ASP A 200 -8.38 13.34 -11.02
CA ASP A 200 -8.26 14.77 -11.22
C ASP A 200 -9.36 15.43 -10.40
N LEU A 201 -8.94 16.21 -9.39
CA LEU A 201 -9.85 16.89 -8.48
C LEU A 201 -10.52 18.09 -9.17
N ASN A 202 -10.25 18.27 -10.47
CA ASN A 202 -10.79 19.25 -11.40
C ASN A 202 -11.12 20.56 -10.69
N PRO A 203 -10.09 21.27 -10.21
CA PRO A 203 -10.31 22.54 -9.54
C PRO A 203 -10.96 23.52 -10.52
N ALA A 204 -11.88 24.33 -10.03
CA ALA A 204 -12.53 25.32 -10.86
C ALA A 204 -11.51 26.33 -11.40
N LEU A 205 -11.68 26.72 -12.66
CA LEU A 205 -10.90 27.81 -13.22
C LEU A 205 -11.22 29.11 -12.47
N THR A 206 -10.18 29.83 -12.07
CA THR A 206 -10.31 31.18 -11.47
C THR A 206 -9.49 32.18 -12.28
N LEU A 207 -9.77 33.46 -12.11
CA LEU A 207 -9.00 34.51 -12.79
C LEU A 207 -7.54 34.53 -12.35
N ASP A 208 -7.25 34.05 -11.13
CA ASP A 208 -5.89 33.95 -10.58
C ASP A 208 -5.14 32.69 -11.03
N THR A 209 -5.82 31.74 -11.69
CA THR A 209 -5.19 30.51 -12.18
C THR A 209 -4.07 30.84 -13.17
N ARG A 210 -2.89 30.25 -12.96
CA ARG A 210 -1.72 30.47 -13.83
C ARG A 210 -1.84 29.64 -15.09
N LEU A 211 -1.35 30.20 -16.19
CA LEU A 211 -1.34 29.54 -17.50
C LEU A 211 -0.36 28.38 -17.58
N SER A 212 0.64 28.35 -16.69
CA SER A 212 1.54 27.22 -16.50
C SER A 212 0.87 26.02 -15.87
N ASP A 213 -0.21 26.25 -15.12
CA ASP A 213 -0.84 25.24 -14.28
C ASP A 213 -2.00 24.57 -15.04
N LEU A 214 -2.37 25.06 -16.23
CA LEU A 214 -3.38 24.47 -17.10
C LEU A 214 -2.92 23.14 -17.71
N TYR A 215 -3.87 22.33 -18.18
CA TYR A 215 -3.64 20.98 -18.71
C TYR A 215 -2.84 20.09 -17.76
N SER A 216 -3.36 19.95 -16.53
CA SER A 216 -2.74 19.20 -15.44
C SER A 216 -1.28 19.64 -15.17
N GLY A 217 -0.95 20.92 -15.39
CA GLY A 217 0.38 21.48 -15.14
C GLY A 217 1.37 21.39 -16.31
N THR A 218 0.90 20.97 -17.49
CA THR A 218 1.71 21.02 -18.72
C THR A 218 1.86 22.45 -19.23
N GLY A 219 0.89 23.31 -18.92
CA GLY A 219 0.83 24.70 -19.31
C GLY A 219 0.44 24.92 -20.77
N VAL A 220 0.18 26.18 -21.11
CA VAL A 220 -0.18 26.61 -22.45
C VAL A 220 0.98 27.33 -23.12
N GLN A 221 1.24 27.03 -24.41
CA GLN A 221 2.19 27.78 -25.21
C GLN A 221 1.49 29.01 -25.80
N LEU A 222 1.87 30.18 -25.29
CA LEU A 222 1.26 31.44 -25.67
C LEU A 222 1.99 32.08 -26.86
N SER A 223 1.24 32.45 -27.87
CA SER A 223 1.65 33.19 -29.05
C SER A 223 0.60 34.23 -29.41
N GLN A 224 0.71 34.80 -30.60
CA GLN A 224 -0.30 35.71 -31.12
C GLN A 224 -1.53 34.94 -31.59
N ILE A 225 -2.71 35.50 -31.33
CA ILE A 225 -3.99 35.01 -31.84
C ILE A 225 -4.66 36.10 -32.66
N ARG A 226 -5.49 35.71 -33.63
CA ARG A 226 -6.33 36.64 -34.39
C ARG A 226 -7.77 36.53 -33.89
N VAL A 227 -8.33 37.67 -33.52
CA VAL A 227 -9.72 37.80 -33.09
C VAL A 227 -10.42 38.76 -34.03
N THR A 228 -11.52 38.30 -34.62
CA THR A 228 -12.35 39.07 -35.53
C THR A 228 -13.74 39.22 -34.92
N LEU A 229 -14.20 40.46 -34.77
CA LEU A 229 -15.55 40.81 -34.36
C LEU A 229 -16.31 41.35 -35.57
N ASP A 230 -17.57 40.95 -35.74
CA ASP A 230 -18.42 41.38 -36.85
C ASP A 230 -19.87 41.54 -36.39
N ASP A 231 -20.39 42.77 -36.40
CA ASP A 231 -21.79 43.10 -36.11
C ASP A 231 -22.70 43.15 -37.35
N GLY A 232 -22.17 42.79 -38.52
CA GLY A 232 -22.84 42.87 -39.82
C GLY A 232 -22.69 44.23 -40.52
N THR A 233 -22.16 45.24 -39.83
CA THR A 233 -21.89 46.60 -40.35
C THR A 233 -20.43 47.01 -40.19
N ASN A 234 -19.81 46.65 -39.06
CA ASN A 234 -18.43 46.90 -38.68
C ASN A 234 -17.74 45.56 -38.44
N GLN A 235 -16.65 45.34 -39.16
CA GLN A 235 -15.77 44.20 -38.95
C GLN A 235 -14.43 44.70 -38.40
N VAL A 236 -14.07 44.26 -37.20
CA VAL A 236 -12.81 44.60 -36.53
C VAL A 236 -11.97 43.34 -36.42
N ASP A 237 -10.83 43.32 -37.12
CA ASP A 237 -9.87 42.22 -37.05
C ASP A 237 -8.60 42.68 -36.34
N LYS A 238 -8.22 42.02 -35.24
CA LYS A 238 -7.02 42.33 -34.48
C LYS A 238 -6.18 41.10 -34.17
N VAL A 239 -4.87 41.31 -34.24
CA VAL A 239 -3.87 40.36 -33.76
C VAL A 239 -3.47 40.76 -32.35
N ILE A 240 -3.59 39.83 -31.40
CA ILE A 240 -3.38 40.06 -29.97
C ILE A 240 -2.25 39.17 -29.50
N ASP A 241 -1.26 39.76 -28.83
CA ASP A 241 -0.11 39.03 -28.29
C ASP A 241 -0.36 38.61 -26.83
N LEU A 242 -0.46 37.30 -26.63
CA LEU A 242 -0.65 36.67 -25.32
C LEU A 242 0.65 36.10 -24.73
N SER A 243 1.79 36.19 -25.44
CA SER A 243 3.06 35.55 -25.05
C SER A 243 3.59 35.92 -23.66
N SER A 244 3.22 37.10 -23.14
CA SER A 244 3.64 37.61 -21.84
C SER A 244 2.56 37.54 -20.75
N ALA A 245 1.42 36.90 -21.03
CA ALA A 245 0.40 36.64 -20.01
C ALA A 245 0.87 35.53 -19.05
N LYS A 246 0.54 35.67 -17.76
CA LYS A 246 0.89 34.67 -16.73
C LYS A 246 -0.35 34.01 -16.13
N THR A 247 -1.47 34.72 -16.06
CA THR A 247 -2.74 34.23 -15.48
C THR A 247 -3.90 34.37 -16.45
N ILE A 248 -5.02 33.74 -16.13
CA ILE A 248 -6.30 33.93 -16.85
C ILE A 248 -6.73 35.40 -16.82
N GLN A 249 -6.51 36.11 -15.71
CA GLN A 249 -6.78 37.55 -15.60
C GLN A 249 -6.00 38.38 -16.62
N ASP A 250 -4.74 38.03 -16.89
CA ASP A 250 -3.92 38.71 -17.89
C ASP A 250 -4.50 38.50 -19.31
N ILE A 251 -4.98 37.30 -19.61
CA ILE A 251 -5.63 37.00 -20.89
C ILE A 251 -6.93 37.80 -21.03
N LYS A 252 -7.79 37.78 -20.02
CA LYS A 252 -9.04 38.57 -19.99
C LYS A 252 -8.73 40.04 -20.25
N THR A 253 -7.81 40.61 -19.48
CA THR A 253 -7.45 42.03 -19.58
C THR A 253 -6.92 42.40 -20.96
N ARG A 254 -6.07 41.55 -21.56
CA ARG A 254 -5.50 41.82 -22.90
C ARG A 254 -6.55 41.74 -24.01
N LEU A 255 -7.43 40.74 -23.95
CA LEU A 255 -8.51 40.58 -24.91
C LEU A 255 -9.51 41.73 -24.84
N GLU A 256 -9.96 42.10 -23.63
CA GLU A 256 -10.92 43.19 -23.44
C GLU A 256 -10.32 44.55 -23.84
N ASN A 257 -9.07 44.83 -23.43
CA ASN A 257 -8.40 46.09 -23.77
C ASN A 257 -8.13 46.24 -25.28
N ALA A 258 -7.95 45.14 -26.03
CA ALA A 258 -7.73 45.21 -27.47
C ALA A 258 -8.95 45.77 -28.23
N PHE A 259 -10.15 45.60 -27.67
CA PHE A 259 -11.43 46.03 -28.27
C PHE A 259 -12.14 47.14 -27.48
N ALA A 260 -11.56 47.62 -26.37
CA ALA A 260 -12.20 48.61 -25.50
C ALA A 260 -12.50 49.97 -26.19
N THR A 261 -11.74 50.33 -27.24
CA THR A 261 -11.93 51.58 -28.00
C THR A 261 -12.72 51.40 -29.29
N GLU A 262 -13.19 50.17 -29.57
CA GLU A 262 -13.86 49.82 -30.82
C GLU A 262 -15.39 49.91 -30.67
N ALA A 263 -16.10 49.96 -31.80
CA ALA A 263 -17.57 50.01 -31.80
C ALA A 263 -18.21 48.71 -31.25
N VAL A 264 -17.53 47.58 -31.43
CA VAL A 264 -17.91 46.28 -30.87
C VAL A 264 -16.86 45.89 -29.83
N THR A 265 -17.28 45.73 -28.58
CA THR A 265 -16.41 45.34 -27.48
C THR A 265 -16.50 43.83 -27.25
N LEU A 266 -15.49 43.26 -26.60
CA LEU A 266 -15.44 41.86 -26.23
C LEU A 266 -15.40 41.75 -24.71
N THR A 267 -16.24 40.88 -24.14
CA THR A 267 -16.19 40.50 -22.72
C THR A 267 -15.71 39.06 -22.60
N VAL A 268 -14.77 38.80 -21.69
CA VAL A 268 -14.19 37.47 -21.47
C VAL A 268 -14.44 37.02 -20.04
N ASP A 269 -15.28 36.02 -19.84
CA ASP A 269 -15.57 35.49 -18.50
C ASP A 269 -15.24 34.00 -18.43
N ILE A 270 -15.28 33.43 -17.23
CA ILE A 270 -15.23 31.98 -17.05
C ILE A 270 -16.63 31.43 -17.33
N ASP A 271 -16.72 30.37 -18.13
CA ASP A 271 -18.00 29.77 -18.51
C ASP A 271 -18.73 29.25 -17.27
N PRO A 272 -19.92 29.79 -16.92
CA PRO A 272 -20.68 29.33 -15.77
C PRO A 272 -21.26 27.92 -15.94
N GLY A 273 -21.29 27.36 -17.15
CA GLY A 273 -21.81 26.02 -17.44
C GLY A 273 -20.79 24.92 -17.18
N SER A 274 -19.58 25.06 -17.73
CA SER A 274 -18.48 24.12 -17.53
C SER A 274 -17.60 24.43 -16.32
N GLY A 275 -17.62 25.65 -15.79
CA GLY A 275 -16.77 26.11 -14.69
C GLY A 275 -15.29 26.28 -15.05
N ASN A 276 -14.84 25.65 -16.14
CA ASN A 276 -13.41 25.53 -16.47
C ASN A 276 -13.02 25.97 -17.89
N GLY A 277 -13.98 26.44 -18.69
CA GLY A 277 -13.72 27.02 -20.01
C GLY A 277 -13.71 28.56 -19.98
N LEU A 278 -13.05 29.16 -20.96
CA LEU A 278 -13.14 30.61 -21.21
C LEU A 278 -14.35 30.91 -22.11
N ARG A 279 -15.19 31.85 -21.70
CA ARG A 279 -16.33 32.34 -22.47
C ARG A 279 -16.07 33.72 -23.05
N LEU A 280 -16.18 33.84 -24.37
CA LEU A 280 -16.04 35.11 -25.09
C LEU A 280 -17.40 35.56 -25.61
N THR A 281 -17.81 36.76 -25.22
CA THR A 281 -19.10 37.36 -25.61
C THR A 281 -18.88 38.75 -26.21
N PRO A 282 -19.13 38.95 -27.51
CA PRO A 282 -19.10 40.28 -28.12
C PRO A 282 -20.32 41.11 -27.69
N SER A 283 -20.21 42.44 -27.68
CA SER A 283 -21.33 43.33 -27.34
C SER A 283 -22.45 43.30 -28.37
N ALA A 284 -22.12 43.00 -29.63
CA ALA A 284 -23.04 42.80 -30.74
C ALA A 284 -22.42 41.88 -31.79
N GLY A 285 -23.24 41.12 -32.51
CA GLY A 285 -22.79 40.34 -33.66
C GLY A 285 -22.15 38.99 -33.33
N THR A 286 -21.06 38.69 -34.02
CA THR A 286 -20.31 37.44 -33.92
C THR A 286 -18.84 37.67 -33.62
N VAL A 287 -18.24 36.74 -32.90
CA VAL A 287 -16.81 36.65 -32.62
C VAL A 287 -16.24 35.40 -33.29
N GLN A 288 -15.06 35.56 -33.87
CA GLN A 288 -14.25 34.48 -34.43
C GLN A 288 -12.84 34.57 -33.87
N VAL A 289 -12.31 33.46 -33.38
CA VAL A 289 -10.92 33.36 -32.92
C VAL A 289 -10.20 32.29 -33.73
N ARG A 290 -9.02 32.65 -34.26
CA ARG A 290 -8.16 31.76 -35.03
C ARG A 290 -6.70 31.90 -34.59
N ASP A 291 -5.99 30.78 -34.62
CA ASP A 291 -4.54 30.76 -34.49
C ASP A 291 -3.84 31.30 -35.75
N LEU A 292 -2.65 31.87 -35.58
CA LEU A 292 -1.79 32.36 -36.67
C LEU A 292 -0.70 31.33 -37.00
N GLU A 293 -0.50 31.04 -38.29
CA GLU A 293 0.54 30.21 -38.96
C GLU A 293 1.10 28.98 -38.21
N SER A 294 1.75 29.14 -37.06
CA SER A 294 2.35 28.06 -36.26
C SER A 294 1.91 28.02 -34.79
N GLY A 295 1.12 29.00 -34.33
CA GLY A 295 0.59 29.05 -32.97
C GLY A 295 -0.54 28.04 -32.74
N ARG A 296 -0.68 27.55 -31.51
CA ARG A 296 -1.82 26.73 -31.06
C ARG A 296 -2.47 27.32 -29.81
N THR A 297 -2.27 28.61 -29.57
CA THR A 297 -2.69 29.27 -28.34
C THR A 297 -4.21 29.34 -28.22
N ALA A 298 -4.93 29.71 -29.29
CA ALA A 298 -6.38 29.71 -29.26
C ALA A 298 -6.90 28.28 -29.05
N LEU A 299 -6.27 27.28 -29.67
CA LEU A 299 -6.66 25.88 -29.52
C LEU A 299 -6.45 25.39 -28.08
N GLN A 300 -5.30 25.71 -27.49
CA GLN A 300 -4.94 25.37 -26.11
C GLN A 300 -5.69 26.20 -25.06
N LEU A 301 -6.28 27.33 -25.44
CA LEU A 301 -7.21 28.06 -24.59
C LEU A 301 -8.66 27.61 -24.81
N GLY A 302 -8.89 26.62 -25.67
CA GLY A 302 -10.22 26.09 -25.98
C GLY A 302 -11.12 27.07 -26.73
N ILE A 303 -10.61 28.24 -27.15
CA ILE A 303 -11.40 29.36 -27.69
C ILE A 303 -11.43 29.41 -29.22
N VAL A 304 -10.85 28.44 -29.93
CA VAL A 304 -10.94 28.39 -31.41
C VAL A 304 -12.38 28.22 -31.83
N SER A 305 -12.86 29.10 -32.71
CA SER A 305 -14.23 29.02 -33.18
C SER A 305 -14.40 29.49 -34.62
N THR A 306 -15.48 29.02 -35.23
CA THR A 306 -16.10 29.74 -36.35
C THR A 306 -16.88 30.95 -35.81
N ALA A 307 -17.28 31.87 -36.69
CA ALA A 307 -18.05 33.05 -36.31
C ALA A 307 -19.30 32.62 -35.50
N SER A 308 -19.36 33.04 -34.23
CA SER A 308 -20.40 32.66 -33.28
C SER A 308 -20.81 33.86 -32.42
N ALA A 309 -22.06 33.92 -31.98
CA ALA A 309 -22.53 34.97 -31.08
C ALA A 309 -21.94 34.85 -29.66
N THR A 310 -21.48 33.66 -29.27
CA THR A 310 -20.75 33.41 -28.02
C THR A 310 -19.84 32.20 -28.25
N ILE A 311 -18.64 32.24 -27.70
CA ILE A 311 -17.71 31.10 -27.71
C ILE A 311 -17.63 30.60 -26.27
N ASN A 312 -17.99 29.34 -26.06
CA ASN A 312 -17.74 28.64 -24.80
C ASN A 312 -16.54 27.73 -25.02
N GLY A 313 -15.44 28.03 -24.34
CA GLY A 313 -14.22 27.26 -24.46
C GLY A 313 -14.33 25.88 -23.83
N THR A 314 -13.46 24.97 -24.26
CA THR A 314 -13.32 23.66 -23.61
C THR A 314 -12.73 23.79 -22.22
N ASP A 315 -12.95 22.77 -21.39
CA ASP A 315 -12.27 22.62 -20.10
C ASP A 315 -10.74 22.75 -20.28
N LEU A 316 -10.13 23.62 -19.48
CA LEU A 316 -8.68 23.88 -19.47
C LEU A 316 -7.91 23.04 -18.45
N ASP A 317 -8.61 22.20 -17.68
CA ASP A 317 -8.08 21.22 -16.74
C ASP A 317 -6.92 21.79 -15.89
N PRO A 318 -7.21 22.76 -15.00
CA PRO A 318 -6.18 23.36 -14.16
C PRO A 318 -5.67 22.36 -13.12
N ALA A 319 -4.36 22.37 -12.88
CA ALA A 319 -3.74 21.54 -11.86
C ALA A 319 -4.08 22.03 -10.45
N VAL A 320 -4.14 21.07 -9.51
CA VAL A 320 -4.21 21.38 -8.08
C VAL A 320 -2.87 21.93 -7.61
N THR A 321 -2.89 23.14 -7.06
CA THR A 321 -1.72 23.80 -6.47
C THR A 321 -1.92 23.99 -4.97
N LEU A 322 -0.84 24.27 -4.22
CA LEU A 322 -0.93 24.59 -2.78
C LEU A 322 -1.77 25.84 -2.48
N SER A 323 -2.00 26.68 -3.50
CA SER A 323 -2.86 27.87 -3.42
C SER A 323 -4.31 27.63 -3.86
N THR A 324 -4.63 26.45 -4.38
CA THR A 324 -5.98 26.13 -4.85
C THR A 324 -6.93 26.03 -3.64
N PRO A 325 -7.98 26.88 -3.54
CA PRO A 325 -8.92 26.80 -2.43
C PRO A 325 -9.66 25.46 -2.43
N VAL A 326 -9.85 24.85 -1.26
CA VAL A 326 -10.58 23.58 -1.13
C VAL A 326 -12.01 23.66 -1.68
N ALA A 327 -12.65 24.83 -1.56
CA ALA A 327 -13.97 25.09 -2.11
C ALA A 327 -14.03 25.06 -3.64
N SER A 328 -12.90 25.29 -4.32
CA SER A 328 -12.83 25.28 -5.79
C SER A 328 -12.73 23.87 -6.38
N LEU A 329 -12.42 22.86 -5.57
CA LEU A 329 -12.28 21.48 -6.02
C LEU A 329 -13.61 20.93 -6.57
N ASN A 330 -13.54 19.97 -7.49
CA ASN A 330 -14.68 19.33 -8.17
C ASN A 330 -15.64 20.36 -8.81
N ASN A 331 -15.12 21.29 -9.63
CA ASN A 331 -15.93 22.34 -10.27
C ASN A 331 -16.71 23.22 -9.28
N ASN A 332 -16.04 23.68 -8.22
CA ASN A 332 -16.63 24.42 -7.09
C ASN A 332 -17.60 23.62 -6.20
N ALA A 333 -17.65 22.30 -6.30
CA ALA A 333 -18.42 21.46 -5.37
C ALA A 333 -17.70 21.22 -4.03
N GLY A 334 -16.41 21.54 -3.95
CA GLY A 334 -15.56 21.28 -2.79
C GLY A 334 -15.26 19.79 -2.59
N ILE A 335 -14.81 19.44 -1.37
CA ILE A 335 -14.52 18.05 -0.95
C ILE A 335 -15.71 17.39 -0.23
N GLY A 336 -16.92 17.94 -0.37
CA GLY A 336 -18.11 17.52 0.35
C GLY A 336 -19.12 16.79 -0.52
N ALA A 337 -19.00 15.47 -0.59
CA ALA A 337 -20.13 14.54 -0.74
C ALA A 337 -19.85 13.29 0.10
#